data_AF-A0A162YH60-F1
#
_entry.id   AF-A0A162YH60-F1
#
_cell.length_a   1.000
_cell.length_b   1.000
_cell.length_c   1.000
_cell.angle_alpha   90.00
_cell.angle_beta   90.00
_cell.angle_gamma   90.00
#
_symmetry.space_group_name_H-M   'P 1'
#
loop_
_entity.id
_entity.type
_entity.pdbx_description
1 polymer ?
#
loop_
_entity_poly.entity_id
_entity_poly.type
_entity_poly.pdbx_seq_one_letter_code
_entity_poly.pdbx_strand_id
1 'polypeptide(L)'
;MVVDSQYQHLIAWNYTGSSFIVCNIMEFSRDVLPKHFKHNNFSSFVRQLNMYGFHKVNKSPRGHRTLAENQIWEFSHPKFLRNRSDLLDDIKRK
;
A
#
# COMPACT_ATOMS: atom_id res chain seq x y z
N MET A 1 7.07 3.32 7.40
CA MET A 1 5.65 3.08 7.14
C MET A 1 5.30 1.59 7.17
N VAL A 2 5.54 0.77 6.14
CA VAL A 2 5.06 -0.65 6.12
C VAL A 2 5.69 -1.56 7.19
N VAL A 3 6.93 -1.29 7.59
CA VAL A 3 7.65 -2.04 8.65
C VAL A 3 7.37 -1.53 10.06
N ASP A 4 6.63 -0.42 10.19
CA ASP A 4 6.41 0.24 11.48
C ASP A 4 5.30 -0.47 12.25
N SER A 5 5.62 -0.98 13.45
CA SER A 5 4.67 -1.70 14.31
C SER A 5 3.47 -0.85 14.71
N GLN A 6 3.64 0.47 14.77
CA GLN A 6 2.60 1.43 15.12
C GLN A 6 1.42 1.40 14.13
N TYR A 7 1.69 1.08 12.86
CA TYR A 7 0.70 1.16 11.79
C TYR A 7 0.25 -0.20 11.26
N GLN A 8 0.64 -1.31 11.88
CA GLN A 8 0.36 -2.66 11.35
C GLN A 8 -1.14 -2.96 11.15
N HIS A 9 -2.03 -2.27 11.85
CA HIS A 9 -3.49 -2.39 11.67
C HIS A 9 -4.01 -1.61 10.45
N LEU A 10 -3.25 -0.64 9.93
CA LEU A 10 -3.61 0.22 8.79
C LEU A 10 -2.79 -0.08 7.54
N ILE A 11 -1.52 -0.45 7.70
CA ILE A 11 -0.64 -0.83 6.61
C ILE A 11 0.34 -1.91 7.06
N ALA A 12 0.34 -3.03 6.36
CA ALA A 12 1.19 -4.17 6.69
C ALA A 12 1.62 -4.93 5.45
N TRP A 13 2.69 -5.71 5.59
CA TRP A 13 3.05 -6.70 4.58
C TRP A 13 1.99 -7.81 4.51
N ASN A 14 1.77 -8.36 3.32
CA ASN A 14 1.06 -9.63 3.21
C ASN A 14 1.90 -10.77 3.84
N TYR A 15 1.29 -11.96 3.98
CA TYR A 15 1.94 -13.11 4.60
C TYR A 15 3.30 -13.46 3.96
N THR A 16 3.37 -13.46 2.63
CA THR A 16 4.57 -13.79 1.85
C THR A 16 5.62 -12.67 1.82
N GLY A 17 5.27 -11.45 2.22
CA GLY A 17 6.14 -10.28 2.10
C GLY A 17 6.34 -9.76 0.68
N SER A 18 5.50 -10.16 -0.28
CA SER A 18 5.62 -9.78 -1.71
C SER A 18 4.72 -8.61 -2.12
N SER A 19 3.85 -8.17 -1.20
CA SER A 19 2.95 -7.03 -1.37
C SER A 19 2.68 -6.40 -0.02
N PHE A 20 2.13 -5.18 -0.03
CA PHE A 20 1.61 -4.56 1.18
C PHE A 20 0.12 -4.30 1.03
N ILE A 21 -0.57 -4.29 2.16
CA ILE A 21 -2.01 -4.16 2.30
C ILE A 21 -2.26 -2.89 3.11
N VAL A 22 -3.13 -2.03 2.60
CA VAL A 22 -3.70 -0.88 3.30
C VAL A 22 -5.12 -1.23 3.71
N CYS A 23 -5.43 -1.10 4.99
CA CYS A 23 -6.74 -1.28 5.58
C CYS A 23 -7.28 0.08 6.04
N ASN A 24 -8.60 0.19 6.16
CA ASN A 24 -9.30 1.40 6.63
C ASN A 24 -8.74 2.70 6.00
N ILE A 25 -9.04 2.92 4.72
CA ILE A 25 -8.49 4.03 3.93
C ILE A 25 -8.67 5.38 4.62
N MET A 26 -9.80 5.60 5.30
CA MET A 26 -10.10 6.86 5.98
C MET A 26 -9.13 7.11 7.14
N GLU A 27 -8.90 6.11 7.98
CA GLU A 27 -7.99 6.19 9.12
C GLU A 27 -6.53 6.26 8.66
N PHE A 28 -6.13 5.43 7.69
CA PHE A 28 -4.80 5.51 7.08
C PHE A 28 -4.51 6.90 6.49
N SER A 29 -5.49 7.47 5.79
CA SER A 29 -5.38 8.80 5.20
C SER A 29 -5.22 9.89 6.23
N ARG A 30 -5.97 9.83 7.33
CA ARG A 30 -5.93 10.84 8.39
C ARG A 30 -4.67 10.73 9.26
N ASP A 31 -4.30 9.52 9.67
CA ASP A 31 -3.38 9.31 10.79
C ASP A 31 -1.96 8.91 10.33
N VAL A 32 -1.82 8.34 9.13
CA VAL A 32 -0.53 7.85 8.61
C VAL A 32 0.03 8.75 7.52
N LEU A 33 -0.79 9.14 6.54
CA LEU A 33 -0.29 9.93 5.39
C LEU A 33 0.36 11.27 5.81
N PRO A 34 -0.21 12.10 6.69
CA PRO A 34 0.40 13.38 7.09
C PRO A 34 1.75 13.24 7.80
N LYS A 35 2.04 12.07 8.38
CA LYS A 35 3.31 11.79 9.07
C LYS A 35 4.44 11.43 8.09
N HIS A 36 4.10 10.95 6.90
CA HIS A 36 5.07 10.52 5.88
C HIS A 36 5.04 11.38 4.60
N PHE A 37 3.96 12.10 4.37
CA PHE A 37 3.71 12.93 3.19
C PHE A 37 3.12 14.28 3.60
N LYS A 38 3.24 15.30 2.74
CA LYS A 38 2.70 16.64 2.98
C LYS A 38 1.19 16.76 2.68
N HIS A 39 0.46 15.65 2.70
CA HIS A 39 -0.98 15.58 2.43
C HIS A 39 -1.59 14.35 3.11
N ASN A 40 -2.92 14.35 3.27
CA ASN A 40 -3.72 13.20 3.71
C ASN A 40 -4.50 12.53 2.56
N ASN A 41 -4.25 12.89 1.30
CA ASN A 41 -5.04 12.39 0.17
C ASN A 41 -4.57 10.99 -0.29
N PHE A 42 -5.43 9.98 -0.14
CA PHE A 42 -5.17 8.61 -0.60
C PHE A 42 -4.94 8.51 -2.12
N SER A 43 -5.68 9.27 -2.93
CA SER A 43 -5.50 9.27 -4.38
C SER A 43 -4.11 9.77 -4.78
N SER A 44 -3.54 10.73 -4.05
CA SER A 44 -2.16 11.18 -4.25
C SER A 44 -1.15 10.09 -3.88
N PHE A 45 -1.40 9.35 -2.79
CA PHE A 45 -0.60 8.18 -2.43
C PHE A 45 -0.65 7.11 -3.52
N VAL A 46 -1.83 6.77 -4.03
CA VAL A 46 -2.00 5.82 -5.15
C VAL A 46 -1.31 6.32 -6.42
N ARG A 47 -1.35 7.62 -6.70
CA ARG A 47 -0.63 8.19 -7.85
C ARG A 47 0.88 8.00 -7.72
N GLN A 48 1.44 8.25 -6.54
CA GLN A 48 2.86 7.98 -6.29
C GLN A 48 3.18 6.50 -6.52
N LEU A 49 2.39 5.57 -5.98
CA LEU A 49 2.55 4.13 -6.22
C LEU A 49 2.58 3.79 -7.72
N ASN A 50 1.61 4.30 -8.49
CA ASN A 50 1.54 4.07 -9.94
C ASN A 50 2.77 4.61 -10.68
N MET A 51 3.30 5.77 -10.25
CA MET A 51 4.49 6.38 -10.85
C MET A 51 5.76 5.59 -10.59
N TYR A 52 5.84 4.85 -9.49
CA TYR A 52 6.91 3.89 -9.19
C TYR A 52 6.60 2.47 -9.66
N GLY A 53 5.56 2.28 -10.47
CA GLY A 53 5.23 0.98 -11.08
C GLY A 53 4.60 -0.04 -10.14
N PHE A 54 4.05 0.37 -8.99
CA PHE A 54 3.24 -0.52 -8.17
C PHE A 54 1.88 -0.75 -8.84
N HIS A 55 1.32 -1.95 -8.65
CA HIS A 55 0.04 -2.33 -9.21
C HIS A 55 -0.91 -2.81 -8.11
N LYS A 56 -2.20 -2.48 -8.24
CA LYS A 56 -3.23 -2.98 -7.33
C LYS A 56 -3.48 -4.47 -7.57
N VAL A 57 -3.39 -5.27 -6.51
CA VAL A 57 -3.75 -6.69 -6.52
C VAL A 57 -5.27 -6.80 -6.37
N ASN A 58 -5.94 -7.32 -7.40
CA ASN A 58 -7.39 -7.53 -7.38
C ASN A 58 -7.71 -8.95 -6.90
N LYS A 59 -8.10 -9.11 -5.63
CA LYS A 59 -8.47 -10.41 -5.06
C LYS A 59 -9.91 -10.85 -5.34
N SER A 60 -10.80 -9.94 -5.74
CA SER A 60 -12.22 -10.26 -6.00
C SER A 60 -12.73 -9.65 -7.32
N PRO A 61 -13.47 -10.44 -8.14
CA PRO A 61 -14.18 -9.96 -9.32
C PRO A 61 -15.07 -8.76 -8.96
N ARG A 62 -15.20 -7.80 -9.89
CA ARG A 62 -15.82 -6.49 -9.65
C ARG A 62 -17.28 -6.51 -9.14
N GLY A 63 -17.96 -7.66 -9.11
CA GLY A 63 -19.35 -7.81 -8.68
C GLY A 63 -19.58 -8.46 -7.30
N HIS A 64 -18.55 -8.95 -6.61
CA HIS A 64 -18.70 -9.71 -5.35
C HIS A 64 -17.95 -9.11 -4.15
N ARG A 65 -17.62 -7.81 -4.20
CA ARG A 65 -16.92 -7.16 -3.09
C ARG A 65 -17.89 -6.73 -2.01
N THR A 66 -17.65 -7.22 -0.80
CA THR A 66 -18.32 -6.74 0.41
C THR A 66 -17.86 -5.32 0.75
N LEU A 67 -18.65 -4.61 1.58
CA LEU A 67 -18.29 -3.28 2.07
C LEU A 67 -16.95 -3.28 2.83
N ALA A 68 -16.65 -4.38 3.52
CA ALA A 68 -15.37 -4.58 4.23
C ALA A 68 -14.20 -4.74 3.26
N GLU A 69 -14.37 -5.50 2.17
CA GLU A 69 -13.33 -5.66 1.14
C GLU A 69 -13.05 -4.37 0.37
N ASN A 70 -14.03 -3.47 0.25
CA ASN A 70 -13.81 -2.14 -0.37
C ASN A 70 -12.85 -1.26 0.44
N GLN A 71 -12.65 -1.56 1.72
CA GLN A 71 -11.71 -0.84 2.59
C GLN A 71 -10.30 -1.43 2.60
N ILE A 72 -10.06 -2.54 1.88
CA ILE A 72 -8.78 -3.22 1.81
C ILE A 72 -8.17 -3.03 0.42
N TRP A 73 -6.95 -2.51 0.37
CA TRP A 73 -6.22 -2.24 -0.85
C TRP A 73 -4.83 -2.85 -0.78
N GLU A 74 -4.55 -3.78 -1.69
CA GLU A 74 -3.24 -4.42 -1.77
C GLU A 74 -2.48 -3.95 -3.00
N PHE A 75 -1.19 -3.68 -2.82
CA PHE A 75 -0.30 -3.24 -3.88
C PHE A 75 0.97 -4.07 -3.90
N SER A 76 1.44 -4.42 -5.10
CA SER A 76 2.67 -5.17 -5.31
C SER A 76 3.60 -4.48 -6.29
N HIS A 77 4.89 -4.71 -6.11
CA HIS A 77 5.94 -4.39 -7.07
C HIS A 77 6.99 -5.52 -6.99
N PRO A 78 7.49 -6.07 -8.12
CA PRO A 78 8.41 -7.21 -8.11
C PRO A 78 9.69 -7.00 -7.27
N LYS A 79 10.13 -5.74 -7.19
CA LYS A 79 11.33 -5.31 -6.45
C LYS A 79 11.05 -4.69 -5.08
N PHE A 80 9.79 -4.66 -4.65
CA PHE A 80 9.40 -4.20 -3.30
C PHE A 80 9.01 -5.40 -2.45
N LEU A 81 10.01 -6.02 -1.81
CA LEU A 81 9.83 -7.23 -1.01
C LEU A 81 10.28 -6.99 0.44
N ARG A 82 9.60 -7.63 1.39
CA ARG A 82 9.97 -7.57 2.81
C ARG A 82 11.41 -8.07 2.99
N ASN A 83 12.20 -7.33 3.75
CA ASN A 83 13.62 -7.60 4.03
C ASN A 83 14.54 -7.60 2.80
N ARG A 84 14.13 -7.00 1.67
CA ARG A 84 14.97 -6.82 0.48
C ARG A 84 15.10 -5.34 0.12
N SER A 85 15.67 -4.57 1.05
CA SER A 85 15.94 -3.15 0.84
C SER A 85 16.94 -2.91 -0.30
N ASP A 86 17.80 -3.89 -0.59
CA ASP A 86 18.75 -3.89 -1.71
C ASP A 86 18.07 -3.72 -3.07
N LEU A 87 16.82 -4.18 -3.21
CA LEU A 87 16.06 -4.08 -4.46
C LEU A 87 15.37 -2.72 -4.65
N LEU A 88 15.34 -1.86 -3.63
CA LEU A 88 14.65 -0.57 -3.69
C LEU A 88 15.31 0.40 -4.66
N ASP A 89 16.62 0.32 -4.82
CA ASP A 89 17.37 1.19 -5.74
C ASP A 89 16.95 0.99 -7.19
N ASP A 90 16.42 -0.18 -7.52
CA ASP A 90 15.93 -0.49 -8.85
C ASP A 90 14.50 0.02 -9.13
N ILE A 91 13.78 0.51 -8.11
CA ILE A 91 12.45 1.06 -8.26
C ILE A 91 12.58 2.52 -8.72
N LYS A 92 12.51 2.71 -10.04
CA LYS A 92 12.62 4.03 -10.65
C LYS A 92 11.23 4.61 -10.94
N ARG A 93 11.14 5.92 -10.76
CA ARG A 93 9.98 6.70 -11.18
C ARG A 93 9.92 6.72 -12.72
N LYS A 94 8.74 6.47 -13.28
CA LYS A 94 8.45 6.66 -14.71
C LYS A 94 8.33 8.13 -15.08
#